data_AF-A0A2M8N0G4-F1
#
_entry.id   AF-A0A2M8N0G4-F1
#
_cell.length_a   1.000
_cell.length_b   1.000
_cell.length_c   1.000
_cell.angle_alpha   90.00
_cell.angle_beta   90.00
_cell.angle_gamma   90.00
#
_symmetry.space_group_name_H-M   'P 1'
#
loop_
_entity.id
_entity.type
_entity.pdbx_description
1 polymer ?
#
loop_
_entity_poly.entity_id
_entity_poly.type
_entity_poly.pdbx_seq_one_letter_code
_entity_poly.pdbx_strand_id
1 'polypeptide(L)'
;MVAAALGRVQAAVDSGQPFAGALTDLAELEVPETLSSVAEAGVPSRAALEDAFPAAARAALDASLRATMGEGWSDRFSTFLQSTTGARSLVPREGDDPDAVLSRAEAALRAGDLELALTELTSLPPEGQAEMAAWTAMAQTRLDALAAVSSLSAAVEG
;
A
#
# COMPACT_ATOMS: atom_id res chain seq x y z
N MET A 1 -31.36 -9.76 -8.85
CA MET A 1 -30.20 -10.58 -9.28
C MET A 1 -28.90 -9.78 -9.23
N VAL A 2 -28.88 -8.54 -9.73
CA VAL A 2 -27.72 -7.62 -9.69
C VAL A 2 -27.08 -7.48 -8.30
N ALA A 3 -27.85 -7.18 -7.25
CA ALA A 3 -27.30 -7.03 -5.88
C ALA A 3 -26.59 -8.29 -5.36
N ALA A 4 -27.07 -9.49 -5.74
CA ALA A 4 -26.43 -10.75 -5.35
C ALA A 4 -25.14 -11.02 -6.13
N ALA A 5 -25.07 -10.61 -7.40
CA ALA A 5 -23.86 -10.69 -8.21
C ALA A 5 -22.79 -9.71 -7.72
N LEU A 6 -23.18 -8.48 -7.41
CA LEU A 6 -22.33 -7.46 -6.82
C LEU A 6 -21.74 -7.91 -5.46
N GLY A 7 -22.57 -8.48 -4.58
CA GLY A 7 -22.08 -9.06 -3.32
C GLY A 7 -21.06 -10.19 -3.51
N ARG A 8 -21.18 -11.00 -4.58
CA ARG A 8 -20.17 -12.02 -4.92
C ARG A 8 -18.86 -11.39 -5.41
N VAL A 9 -18.92 -10.35 -6.23
CA VAL A 9 -17.73 -9.61 -6.67
C VAL A 9 -17.02 -9.01 -5.46
N GLN A 10 -17.76 -8.35 -4.56
CA GLN A 10 -17.17 -7.74 -3.36
C GLN A 10 -16.49 -8.77 -2.46
N ALA A 11 -17.14 -9.90 -2.17
CA ALA A 11 -16.54 -10.98 -1.39
C ALA A 11 -15.28 -11.59 -2.05
N ALA A 12 -15.27 -11.69 -3.38
CA ALA A 12 -14.12 -12.19 -4.12
C ALA A 12 -12.95 -11.20 -4.12
N VAL A 13 -13.21 -9.90 -4.29
CA VAL A 13 -12.20 -8.83 -4.17
C VAL A 13 -11.62 -8.78 -2.76
N ASP A 14 -12.46 -8.93 -1.73
CA ASP A 14 -12.03 -8.95 -0.33
C ASP A 14 -11.08 -10.11 -0.05
N SER A 15 -11.44 -11.31 -0.53
CA SER A 15 -10.66 -12.55 -0.36
C SER A 15 -9.51 -12.74 -1.35
N GLY A 16 -9.43 -11.89 -2.38
CA GLY A 16 -8.44 -11.99 -3.46
C GLY A 16 -8.67 -13.17 -4.42
N GLN A 17 -9.91 -13.67 -4.51
CA GLN A 17 -10.26 -14.76 -5.42
C GLN A 17 -10.64 -14.22 -6.82
N PRO A 18 -10.49 -15.03 -7.88
CA PRO A 18 -11.04 -14.72 -9.20
C PRO A 18 -12.55 -14.47 -9.16
N PHE A 19 -13.02 -13.53 -9.97
CA PHE A 19 -14.42 -13.08 -9.99
C PHE A 19 -15.00 -12.84 -11.39
N ALA A 20 -14.32 -13.28 -12.46
CA ALA A 20 -14.79 -13.16 -13.84
C ALA A 20 -16.22 -13.73 -14.04
N GLY A 21 -16.53 -14.87 -13.41
CA GLY A 21 -17.88 -15.44 -13.44
C GLY A 21 -18.93 -14.52 -12.82
N ALA A 22 -18.62 -13.84 -11.73
CA ALA A 22 -19.53 -12.91 -11.08
C ALA A 22 -19.74 -11.61 -11.88
N LEU A 23 -18.74 -11.18 -12.67
CA LEU A 23 -18.90 -10.06 -13.61
C LEU A 23 -19.85 -10.40 -14.76
N THR A 24 -19.90 -11.66 -15.20
CA THR A 24 -20.82 -12.09 -16.27
C THR A 24 -22.29 -11.87 -15.86
N ASP A 25 -22.60 -12.04 -14.58
CA ASP A 25 -23.93 -11.79 -14.01
C ASP A 25 -24.26 -10.29 -13.88
N LEU A 26 -23.28 -9.41 -14.13
CA LEU A 26 -23.40 -7.95 -14.16
C LEU A 26 -23.33 -7.38 -15.58
N ALA A 27 -23.42 -8.22 -16.63
CA ALA A 27 -23.20 -7.83 -18.03
C ALA A 27 -24.14 -6.72 -18.58
N GLU A 28 -25.24 -6.42 -17.89
CA GLU A 28 -26.13 -5.30 -18.22
C GLU A 28 -25.63 -3.94 -17.68
N LEU A 29 -24.62 -3.95 -16.81
CA LEU A 29 -23.96 -2.77 -16.26
C LEU A 29 -22.64 -2.52 -17.00
N GLU A 30 -22.26 -1.24 -17.09
CA GLU A 30 -20.94 -0.86 -17.57
C GLU A 30 -19.90 -1.21 -16.50
N VAL A 31 -19.19 -2.31 -16.70
CA VAL A 31 -18.13 -2.77 -15.78
C VAL A 31 -16.83 -2.00 -16.07
N PRO A 32 -16.25 -1.30 -15.07
CA PRO A 32 -14.97 -0.62 -15.24
C PRO A 32 -13.84 -1.55 -15.67
N GLU A 33 -12.97 -1.09 -16.57
CA GLU A 33 -11.80 -1.85 -17.06
C GLU A 33 -10.84 -2.26 -15.92
N THR A 34 -10.77 -1.44 -14.86
CA THR A 34 -9.99 -1.74 -13.64
C THR A 34 -10.45 -3.02 -12.94
N LEU A 35 -11.73 -3.40 -13.08
CA LEU A 35 -12.25 -4.67 -12.54
C LEU A 35 -12.13 -5.81 -13.54
N SER A 36 -12.44 -5.58 -14.81
CA SER A 36 -12.42 -6.66 -15.81
C SER A 36 -11.01 -7.18 -16.08
N SER A 37 -10.00 -6.30 -16.06
CA SER A 37 -8.58 -6.66 -16.30
C SER A 37 -7.99 -7.58 -15.24
N VAL A 38 -8.51 -7.55 -14.00
CA VAL A 38 -8.02 -8.35 -12.87
C VAL A 38 -8.96 -9.51 -12.50
N ALA A 39 -10.12 -9.62 -13.14
CA ALA A 39 -11.17 -10.55 -12.73
C ALA A 39 -10.79 -12.04 -12.85
N GLU A 40 -9.94 -12.39 -13.82
CA GLU A 40 -9.47 -13.76 -14.03
C GLU A 40 -8.44 -14.21 -12.98
N ALA A 41 -7.55 -13.29 -12.57
CA ALA A 41 -6.53 -13.58 -11.58
C ALA A 41 -7.00 -13.34 -10.14
N GLY A 42 -7.99 -12.47 -9.95
CA GLY A 42 -8.29 -11.85 -8.67
C GLY A 42 -7.35 -10.67 -8.37
N VAL A 43 -7.56 -10.05 -7.21
CA VAL A 43 -6.70 -8.95 -6.73
C VAL A 43 -5.82 -9.42 -5.56
N PRO A 44 -4.67 -8.80 -5.32
CA PRO A 44 -3.89 -9.06 -4.12
C PRO A 44 -4.76 -8.94 -2.87
N SER A 45 -4.74 -9.97 -2.02
CA SER A 45 -5.45 -9.93 -0.74
C SER A 45 -4.69 -9.07 0.28
N ARG A 46 -5.37 -8.60 1.32
CA ARG A 46 -4.69 -7.89 2.43
C ARG A 46 -3.59 -8.74 3.06
N ALA A 47 -3.86 -10.04 3.24
CA ALA A 47 -2.87 -10.98 3.77
C ALA A 47 -1.65 -11.13 2.85
N ALA A 48 -1.84 -11.16 1.52
CA ALA A 48 -0.74 -11.21 0.56
C ALA A 48 0.10 -9.91 0.59
N LEU A 49 -0.55 -8.75 0.74
CA LEU A 49 0.16 -7.48 0.90
C LEU A 49 0.95 -7.43 2.20
N GLU A 50 0.37 -7.89 3.31
CA GLU A 50 1.04 -7.99 4.62
C GLU A 50 2.23 -8.96 4.60
N ASP A 51 2.12 -10.09 3.88
CA ASP A 51 3.20 -11.09 3.76
C ASP A 51 4.36 -10.58 2.88
N ALA A 52 4.05 -9.85 1.81
CA ALA A 52 5.04 -9.31 0.88
C ALA A 52 5.78 -8.07 1.44
N PHE A 53 5.14 -7.30 2.34
CA PHE A 53 5.68 -6.01 2.81
C PHE A 53 7.06 -6.12 3.50
N PRO A 54 7.33 -7.05 4.44
CA PRO A 54 8.59 -7.05 5.18
C PRO A 54 9.83 -7.28 4.32
N ALA A 55 9.70 -8.05 3.23
CA ALA A 55 10.80 -8.27 2.30
C ALA A 55 11.11 -6.98 1.51
N ALA A 56 10.08 -6.33 0.96
CA ALA A 56 10.22 -5.07 0.23
C ALA A 56 10.74 -3.94 1.13
N ALA A 57 10.22 -3.83 2.36
CA ALA A 57 10.64 -2.81 3.32
C ALA A 57 12.12 -2.93 3.70
N ARG A 58 12.65 -4.14 3.89
CA ARG A 58 14.08 -4.34 4.17
C ARG A 58 14.96 -3.91 3.00
N ALA A 59 14.56 -4.25 1.77
CA ALA A 59 15.28 -3.82 0.57
C ALA A 59 15.26 -2.29 0.42
N ALA A 60 14.10 -1.67 0.63
CA ALA A 60 13.91 -0.24 0.59
C ALA A 60 14.73 0.50 1.64
N LEU A 61 14.78 -0.02 2.88
CA LEU A 61 15.61 0.55 3.95
C LEU A 61 17.09 0.51 3.58
N ASP A 62 17.59 -0.64 3.13
CA ASP A 62 18.99 -0.79 2.74
C ASP A 62 19.37 0.14 1.56
N ALA A 63 18.52 0.21 0.54
CA ALA A 63 18.73 1.10 -0.61
C ALA A 63 18.73 2.58 -0.19
N SER A 64 17.79 2.98 0.67
CA SER A 64 17.68 4.35 1.18
C SER A 64 18.90 4.76 2.01
N LEU A 65 19.40 3.85 2.86
CA LEU A 65 20.59 4.09 3.67
C LEU A 65 21.85 4.19 2.79
N ARG A 66 22.00 3.33 1.78
CA ARG A 66 23.13 3.40 0.84
C ARG A 66 23.15 4.70 0.03
N ALA A 67 22.00 5.18 -0.43
CA ALA A 67 21.87 6.44 -1.14
C ALA A 67 22.27 7.65 -0.26
N THR A 68 21.79 7.65 0.99
CA THR A 68 22.04 8.75 1.94
C THR A 68 23.48 8.75 2.48
N MET A 69 24.20 7.63 2.44
CA MET A 69 25.63 7.59 2.82
C MET A 69 26.53 8.35 1.84
N GLY A 70 26.11 8.55 0.58
CA GLY A 70 26.86 9.32 -0.43
C GLY A 70 26.59 10.84 -0.39
N GLU A 71 25.40 11.24 0.05
CA GLU A 71 24.91 12.62 0.06
C GLU A 71 24.57 13.03 1.51
N GLY A 72 25.52 13.65 2.23
CA GLY A 72 25.24 14.25 3.54
C GLY A 72 25.71 13.48 4.80
N TRP A 73 26.56 12.46 4.67
CA TRP A 73 27.16 11.80 5.86
C TRP A 73 27.92 12.80 6.76
N SER A 74 28.53 13.84 6.17
CA SER A 74 29.20 14.92 6.91
C SER A 74 28.23 15.81 7.72
N ASP A 75 27.05 16.11 7.18
CA ASP A 75 26.07 16.98 7.84
C ASP A 75 25.26 16.22 8.90
N ARG A 76 24.83 14.98 8.62
CA ARG A 76 24.07 14.15 9.57
C ARG A 76 24.92 13.71 10.78
N PHE A 77 26.22 13.46 10.60
CA PHE A 77 27.12 13.14 11.71
C PHE A 77 27.32 14.34 12.65
N SER A 78 27.33 15.57 12.11
CA SER A 78 27.36 16.80 12.90
C SER A 78 26.10 16.98 13.76
N THR A 79 24.92 16.64 13.21
CA THR A 79 23.64 16.70 13.94
C THR A 79 23.53 15.59 15.00
N PHE A 80 24.05 14.39 14.71
CA PHE A 80 24.00 13.26 15.67
C PHE A 80 24.88 13.51 16.90
N LEU A 81 26.09 14.06 16.72
CA LEU A 81 26.98 14.41 17.84
C LEU A 81 26.49 15.60 18.68
N GLN A 82 25.67 16.49 18.12
CA GLN A 82 25.14 17.63 18.87
C GLN A 82 23.96 17.27 19.79
N SER A 83 23.40 16.05 19.68
CA SER A 83 22.25 15.61 20.48
C SER A 83 22.60 14.88 21.80
N THR A 84 23.89 14.69 22.11
CA THR A 84 24.32 14.00 23.35
C THR A 84 24.56 14.94 24.53
N THR A 85 23.65 15.87 24.77
CA THR A 85 23.59 16.61 26.04
C THR A 85 22.19 16.52 26.65
N GLY A 86 21.98 15.42 27.37
CA GLY A 86 21.40 15.49 28.71
C GLY A 86 20.00 16.07 28.87
N ALA A 87 18.98 15.39 28.35
CA ALA A 87 17.69 15.20 29.03
C ALA A 87 16.94 14.11 28.27
N ARG A 88 16.30 13.17 28.98
CA ARG A 88 15.51 12.10 28.36
C ARG A 88 14.48 12.70 27.38
N SER A 89 14.62 12.42 26.09
CA SER A 89 13.55 12.67 25.12
C SER A 89 12.55 11.52 25.20
N LEU A 90 11.48 11.74 25.97
CA LEU A 90 10.27 10.90 25.97
C LEU A 90 9.29 11.49 24.95
N VAL A 91 9.63 11.37 23.67
CA VAL A 91 8.74 11.73 22.55
C VAL A 91 8.71 10.52 21.61
N PRO A 92 7.53 10.11 21.09
CA PRO A 92 7.46 9.17 19.97
C PRO A 92 8.44 9.62 18.88
N ARG A 93 9.14 8.71 18.21
CA ARG A 93 10.07 9.09 17.14
C ARG A 93 9.31 9.75 15.99
N GLU A 94 9.20 11.07 16.04
CA GLU A 94 9.13 11.94 14.86
C GLU A 94 10.44 11.76 14.09
N GLY A 95 10.33 11.53 12.78
CA GLY A 95 11.49 11.39 11.93
C GLY A 95 11.09 11.02 10.50
N ASP A 96 11.71 11.71 9.55
CA ASP A 96 11.65 11.43 8.11
C ASP A 96 12.71 10.38 7.71
N ASP A 97 13.26 9.65 8.69
CA ASP A 97 14.22 8.59 8.40
C ASP A 97 13.50 7.39 7.76
N PRO A 98 14.09 6.71 6.76
CA PRO A 98 13.41 5.64 6.02
C PRO A 98 12.80 4.53 6.90
N ASP A 99 13.43 4.19 8.03
CA ASP A 99 12.90 3.19 8.96
C ASP A 99 11.57 3.63 9.61
N ALA A 100 11.48 4.91 9.99
CA ALA A 100 10.27 5.47 10.59
C ALA A 100 9.11 5.51 9.56
N VAL A 101 9.40 5.89 8.32
CA VAL A 101 8.43 5.88 7.21
C VAL A 101 7.90 4.46 6.96
N LEU A 102 8.80 3.48 6.80
CA LEU A 102 8.43 2.08 6.58
C LEU A 102 7.62 1.51 7.75
N SER A 103 7.98 1.85 8.98
CA SER A 103 7.23 1.42 10.16
C SER A 103 5.80 1.99 10.20
N ARG A 104 5.60 3.25 9.81
CA ARG A 104 4.24 3.85 9.75
C ARG A 104 3.43 3.24 8.61
N ALA A 105 4.03 3.04 7.45
CA ALA A 105 3.39 2.37 6.32
C ALA A 105 2.91 0.95 6.68
N GLU A 106 3.74 0.16 7.38
CA GLU A 106 3.36 -1.19 7.82
C GLU A 106 2.24 -1.17 8.87
N ALA A 107 2.27 -0.19 9.78
CA ALA A 107 1.22 -0.03 10.78
C ALA A 107 -0.13 0.32 10.12
N ALA A 108 -0.12 1.22 9.14
CA ALA A 108 -1.30 1.58 8.35
C ALA A 108 -1.86 0.37 7.58
N LEU A 109 -0.99 -0.40 6.91
CA LEU A 109 -1.35 -1.64 6.23
C LEU A 109 -2.07 -2.63 7.17
N ARG A 110 -1.49 -2.88 8.35
CA ARG A 110 -2.09 -3.79 9.35
C ARG A 110 -3.42 -3.26 9.90
N ALA A 111 -3.58 -1.94 9.99
CA ALA A 111 -4.84 -1.30 10.35
C ALA A 111 -5.90 -1.37 9.23
N GLY A 112 -5.53 -1.84 8.03
CA GLY A 112 -6.39 -1.88 6.85
C GLY A 112 -6.45 -0.55 6.08
N ASP A 113 -5.63 0.43 6.46
CA ASP A 113 -5.54 1.73 5.82
C ASP A 113 -4.47 1.71 4.71
N LEU A 114 -4.84 1.18 3.56
CA LEU A 114 -3.94 1.00 2.43
C LEU A 114 -3.56 2.34 1.77
N GLU A 115 -4.46 3.32 1.81
CA GLU A 115 -4.22 4.67 1.28
C GLU A 115 -3.17 5.41 2.10
N LEU A 116 -3.27 5.34 3.43
CA LEU A 116 -2.25 5.90 4.31
C LEU A 116 -0.92 5.19 4.14
N ALA A 117 -0.92 3.85 4.02
CA ALA A 117 0.30 3.09 3.78
C ALA A 117 1.02 3.55 2.50
N LEU A 118 0.29 3.71 1.40
CA LEU A 118 0.82 4.23 0.13
C LEU A 118 1.34 5.66 0.28
N THR A 119 0.62 6.50 1.00
CA THR A 119 1.00 7.91 1.25
C THR A 119 2.32 8.00 2.02
N GLU A 120 2.50 7.21 3.08
CA GLU A 120 3.74 7.18 3.86
C GLU A 120 4.94 6.83 2.97
N LEU A 121 4.81 5.82 2.11
CA LEU A 121 5.90 5.37 1.22
C LEU A 121 6.39 6.45 0.25
N THR A 122 5.58 7.47 -0.07
CA THR A 122 6.03 8.60 -0.91
C THR A 122 7.11 9.46 -0.25
N SER A 123 7.27 9.35 1.08
CA SER A 123 8.29 10.06 1.85
C SER A 123 9.65 9.33 1.86
N LEU A 124 9.73 8.13 1.29
CA LEU A 124 11.01 7.43 1.15
C LEU A 124 11.92 8.13 0.13
N PRO A 125 13.25 8.02 0.28
CA PRO A 125 14.18 8.36 -0.79
C PRO A 125 13.86 7.61 -2.10
N PRO A 126 14.20 8.17 -3.27
CA PRO A 126 13.89 7.55 -4.57
C PRO A 126 14.33 6.09 -4.69
N GLU A 127 15.48 5.75 -4.14
CA GLU A 127 16.01 4.38 -4.12
C GLU A 127 15.16 3.44 -3.26
N GLY A 128 14.65 3.92 -2.13
CA GLY A 128 13.70 3.17 -1.31
C GLY A 128 12.35 2.99 -2.00
N GLN A 129 11.84 4.04 -2.67
CA GLN A 129 10.60 3.95 -3.45
C GLN A 129 10.72 2.94 -4.59
N ALA A 130 11.89 2.87 -5.25
CA ALA A 130 12.15 1.91 -6.32
C ALA A 130 12.04 0.46 -5.84
N GLU A 131 12.59 0.13 -4.67
CA GLU A 131 12.48 -1.20 -4.07
C GLU A 131 11.05 -1.53 -3.61
N MET A 132 10.25 -0.52 -3.25
CA MET A 132 8.83 -0.68 -2.90
C MET A 132 7.90 -0.76 -4.12
N ALA A 133 8.36 -0.42 -5.33
CA ALA A 133 7.49 -0.19 -6.49
C ALA A 133 6.58 -1.38 -6.83
N ALA A 134 7.11 -2.61 -6.76
CA ALA A 134 6.33 -3.82 -7.01
C ALA A 134 5.22 -4.01 -5.96
N TRP A 135 5.53 -3.77 -4.68
CA TRP A 135 4.55 -3.85 -3.61
C TRP A 135 3.48 -2.74 -3.73
N THR A 136 3.90 -1.51 -4.02
CA THR A 136 3.02 -0.37 -4.25
C THR A 136 2.06 -0.63 -5.41
N ALA A 137 2.51 -1.26 -6.50
CA ALA A 137 1.65 -1.64 -7.63
C ALA A 137 0.58 -2.67 -7.24
N MET A 138 0.94 -3.68 -6.41
CA MET A 138 -0.03 -4.63 -5.88
C MET A 138 -1.07 -3.96 -4.99
N ALA A 139 -0.63 -3.05 -4.11
CA ALA A 139 -1.48 -2.28 -3.23
C ALA A 139 -2.45 -1.37 -4.03
N GLN A 140 -1.95 -0.65 -5.03
CA GLN A 140 -2.76 0.21 -5.89
C GLN A 140 -3.82 -0.59 -6.64
N THR A 141 -3.44 -1.76 -7.20
CA THR A 141 -4.39 -2.66 -7.89
C THR A 141 -5.55 -3.05 -6.97
N ARG A 142 -5.27 -3.36 -5.70
CA ARG A 142 -6.32 -3.67 -4.72
C ARG A 142 -7.20 -2.45 -4.45
N LEU A 143 -6.59 -1.28 -4.24
CA LEU A 143 -7.30 -0.04 -3.92
C LEU A 143 -8.24 0.36 -5.07
N ASP A 144 -7.77 0.32 -6.31
CA ASP A 144 -8.53 0.66 -7.51
C ASP A 144 -9.73 -0.29 -7.70
N ALA A 145 -9.54 -1.58 -7.44
CA ALA A 145 -10.63 -2.55 -7.50
C ALA A 145 -11.69 -2.30 -6.42
N LEU A 146 -11.29 -1.98 -5.18
CA LEU A 146 -12.23 -1.64 -4.11
C LEU A 146 -13.03 -0.38 -4.44
N ALA A 147 -12.37 0.66 -4.95
CA ALA A 147 -13.01 1.89 -5.39
C ALA A 147 -14.00 1.65 -6.54
N ALA A 148 -13.63 0.80 -7.50
CA ALA A 148 -14.48 0.44 -8.63
C ALA A 148 -15.72 -0.36 -8.19
N VAL A 149 -15.56 -1.32 -7.27
CA VAL A 149 -16.71 -2.04 -6.68
C VAL A 149 -17.63 -1.07 -5.94
N SER A 150 -17.07 -0.18 -5.11
CA SER A 150 -17.88 0.82 -4.38
C SER A 150 -18.65 1.74 -5.33
N SER A 151 -18.03 2.15 -6.43
CA SER A 151 -18.67 3.00 -7.44
C SER A 151 -19.80 2.28 -8.16
N LEU A 152 -19.61 0.99 -8.48
CA LEU A 152 -20.64 0.16 -9.10
C LEU A 152 -21.82 -0.07 -8.14
N SER A 153 -21.55 -0.29 -6.85
CA SER A 153 -22.59 -0.39 -5.82
C SER A 153 -23.45 0.87 -5.74
N ALA A 154 -22.81 2.04 -5.68
CA ALA A 154 -23.52 3.32 -5.62
C ALA A 154 -24.39 3.57 -6.88
N ALA A 155 -23.91 3.17 -8.07
CA ALA A 155 -24.65 3.32 -9.32
C ALA A 155 -25.89 2.41 -9.42
N VAL A 156 -25.91 1.29 -8.71
CA VAL A 156 -27.06 0.35 -8.69
C VAL A 156 -28.11 0.77 -7.66
N GLU A 157 -27.71 1.46 -6.60
CA GLU A 157 -28.61 1.93 -5.53
C GLU A 157 -29.29 3.28 -5.85
N GLY A 158 -28.73 4.06 -6.77
CA GLY A 158 -29.27 5.34 -7.25
C GLY A 158 -30.28 5.20 -8.39
#